data_AF-A0A946VX20-F1
#
_entry.id   AF-A0A946VX20-F1
#
_cell.length_a   1.000
_cell.length_b   1.000
_cell.length_c   1.000
_cell.angle_alpha   90.00
_cell.angle_beta   90.00
_cell.angle_gamma   90.00
#
_symmetry.space_group_name_H-M   'P 1'
#
loop_
_entity.id
_entity.type
_entity.pdbx_description
1 polymer ?
#
loop_
_entity_poly.entity_id
_entity_poly.type
_entity_poly.pdbx_seq_one_letter_code
_entity_poly.pdbx_strand_id
1 'polypeptide(L)'
;RLGEVNQGWGAALLVLMNERMAITAVAPDGFDRFLEFVKSAEIAGQLLRDDPQVRDRLAHWYSQHAGVDASYMRMLTAVSKGGMPGAEGAVGKLIGGRMNQDIANFTLSLMGEAGAVHDAATAMEQAYFQDAALFSPGIRLAGGTDEIMRNIIAEQILGLPQEPRADKGVAFKDIPSGNG
;
A
#
# COMPACT_ATOMS: atom_id res chain seq x y z
N ARG A 1 -17.72 18.22 -20.12
CA ARG A 1 -18.27 17.90 -18.77
C ARG A 1 -18.36 16.38 -18.68
N LEU A 2 -17.96 15.79 -17.55
CA LEU A 2 -18.11 14.36 -17.28
C LEU A 2 -19.38 14.15 -16.45
N GLY A 3 -20.39 13.48 -17.01
CA GLY A 3 -21.67 13.19 -16.33
C GLY A 3 -22.64 14.38 -16.19
N GLU A 4 -23.75 14.14 -15.49
CA GLU A 4 -24.75 15.16 -15.14
C GLU A 4 -24.28 16.08 -14.00
N VAL A 5 -24.95 17.22 -13.84
CA VAL A 5 -24.69 18.14 -12.72
C VAL A 5 -24.90 17.40 -11.39
N ASN A 6 -23.95 17.56 -10.45
CA ASN A 6 -23.87 16.86 -9.16
C ASN A 6 -23.43 15.38 -9.19
N GLN A 7 -23.11 14.80 -10.35
CA GLN A 7 -22.61 13.41 -10.44
C GLN A 7 -21.08 13.26 -10.38
N GLY A 8 -20.35 14.36 -10.15
CA GLY A 8 -18.88 14.36 -10.17
C GLY A 8 -18.23 13.47 -9.11
N TRP A 9 -18.88 13.30 -7.95
CA TRP A 9 -18.36 12.45 -6.87
C TRP A 9 -18.37 10.96 -7.23
N GLY A 10 -19.46 10.46 -7.83
CA GLY A 10 -19.54 9.08 -8.29
C GLY A 10 -18.50 8.77 -9.36
N ALA A 11 -18.29 9.69 -10.30
CA ALA A 11 -17.23 9.57 -11.30
C ALA A 11 -15.82 9.57 -10.68
N ALA A 12 -15.56 10.43 -9.70
CA ALA A 12 -14.29 10.45 -8.98
C ALA A 12 -14.04 9.16 -8.19
N LEU A 13 -15.06 8.60 -7.53
CA LEU A 13 -14.95 7.32 -6.84
C LEU A 13 -14.59 6.18 -7.79
N LEU A 14 -15.20 6.14 -8.97
CA LEU A 14 -14.88 5.13 -9.99
C LEU A 14 -13.42 5.23 -10.46
N VAL A 15 -12.94 6.46 -10.71
CA VAL A 15 -11.52 6.69 -11.05
C VAL A 15 -10.63 6.22 -9.91
N LEU A 16 -10.91 6.61 -8.66
CA LEU A 16 -10.13 6.21 -7.50
C LEU A 16 -10.16 4.69 -7.25
N MET A 17 -11.27 4.01 -7.56
CA MET A 17 -11.34 2.54 -7.53
C MET A 17 -10.40 1.92 -8.56
N ASN A 18 -10.38 2.45 -9.78
CA ASN A 18 -9.46 2.01 -10.83
C ASN A 18 -8.00 2.33 -10.49
N GLU A 19 -7.70 3.51 -9.94
CA GLU A 19 -6.35 3.86 -9.48
C GLU A 19 -5.90 2.96 -8.33
N ARG A 20 -6.78 2.63 -7.36
CA ARG A 20 -6.44 1.65 -6.30
C ARG A 20 -6.20 0.27 -6.85
N MET A 21 -6.95 -0.15 -7.87
CA MET A 21 -6.63 -1.38 -8.60
C MET A 21 -5.28 -1.28 -9.28
N ALA A 22 -4.94 -0.16 -9.92
CA ALA A 22 -3.63 0.03 -10.54
C ALA A 22 -2.52 0.00 -9.50
N ILE A 23 -2.68 0.67 -8.36
CA ILE A 23 -1.74 0.63 -7.22
C ILE A 23 -1.63 -0.79 -6.64
N THR A 24 -2.71 -1.57 -6.67
CA THR A 24 -2.72 -2.99 -6.22
C THR A 24 -2.13 -3.94 -7.27
N ALA A 25 -2.33 -3.68 -8.56
CA ALA A 25 -1.76 -4.45 -9.67
C ALA A 25 -0.28 -4.13 -9.89
N VAL A 26 0.13 -2.94 -9.47
CA VAL A 26 1.52 -2.47 -9.39
C VAL A 26 2.05 -2.64 -7.95
N ALA A 27 1.26 -3.22 -7.02
CA ALA A 27 1.66 -3.46 -5.64
C ALA A 27 2.90 -4.36 -5.62
N PRO A 28 3.75 -4.14 -4.63
CA PRO A 28 4.98 -3.45 -4.95
C PRO A 28 6.10 -4.42 -5.23
N ASP A 29 6.99 -4.02 -6.14
CA ASP A 29 8.23 -4.75 -6.37
C ASP A 29 9.12 -4.80 -5.12
N GLY A 30 8.80 -4.08 -4.03
CA GLY A 30 9.53 -4.11 -2.77
C GLY A 30 9.73 -5.51 -2.17
N PHE A 31 8.72 -6.39 -2.21
CA PHE A 31 8.90 -7.77 -1.74
C PHE A 31 9.81 -8.58 -2.66
N ASP A 32 9.55 -8.57 -3.96
CA ASP A 32 10.35 -9.32 -4.94
C ASP A 32 11.80 -8.82 -4.98
N ARG A 33 11.99 -7.51 -4.96
CA ARG A 33 13.31 -6.86 -4.85
C ARG A 33 14.03 -7.27 -3.57
N PHE A 34 13.34 -7.25 -2.44
CA PHE A 34 13.91 -7.69 -1.17
C PHE A 34 14.27 -9.19 -1.20
N LEU A 35 13.42 -10.03 -1.78
CA LEU A 35 13.70 -11.46 -1.93
C LEU A 35 14.95 -11.69 -2.79
N GLU A 36 15.06 -11.02 -3.93
CA GLU A 36 16.25 -11.12 -4.79
C GLU A 36 17.52 -10.59 -4.09
N PHE A 37 17.40 -9.47 -3.38
CA PHE A 37 18.48 -8.92 -2.56
C PHE A 37 18.97 -9.93 -1.51
N VAL A 38 18.06 -10.50 -0.72
CA VAL A 38 18.40 -11.46 0.36
C VAL A 38 19.08 -12.73 -0.16
N LYS A 39 18.75 -13.19 -1.38
CA LYS A 39 19.33 -14.42 -1.95
C LYS A 39 20.84 -14.37 -2.14
N SER A 40 21.39 -13.19 -2.40
CA SER A 40 22.80 -13.00 -2.80
C SER A 40 23.57 -12.01 -1.92
N ALA A 41 22.90 -11.10 -1.22
CA ALA A 41 23.54 -10.07 -0.44
C ALA A 41 24.31 -10.66 0.76
N GLU A 42 25.52 -10.15 0.94
CA GLU A 42 26.37 -10.37 2.09
C GLU A 42 26.60 -9.03 2.78
N ILE A 43 26.32 -8.96 4.07
CA ILE A 43 26.56 -7.77 4.89
C ILE A 43 27.41 -8.16 6.08
N ALA A 44 28.48 -7.40 6.34
CA ALA A 44 29.41 -7.63 7.44
C ALA A 44 29.97 -9.07 7.48
N GLY A 45 30.18 -9.71 6.32
CA GLY A 45 30.71 -11.07 6.23
C GLY A 45 29.66 -12.18 6.40
N GLN A 46 28.37 -11.84 6.49
CA GLN A 46 27.27 -12.79 6.66
C GLN A 46 26.29 -12.70 5.50
N LEU A 47 25.98 -13.84 4.88
CA LEU A 47 24.93 -13.94 3.88
C LEU A 47 23.57 -13.69 4.52
N LEU A 48 22.79 -12.77 3.97
CA LEU A 48 21.51 -12.38 4.56
C LEU A 48 20.51 -13.53 4.60
N ARG A 49 20.54 -14.43 3.61
CA ARG A 49 19.69 -15.64 3.60
C ARG A 49 19.93 -16.60 4.77
N ASP A 50 21.09 -16.51 5.42
CA ASP A 50 21.46 -17.36 6.55
C ASP A 50 21.16 -16.68 7.91
N ASP A 51 20.81 -15.39 7.91
CA ASP A 51 20.39 -14.65 9.11
C ASP A 51 18.97 -15.06 9.55
N PRO A 52 18.76 -15.56 10.78
CA PRO A 52 17.44 -15.98 11.25
C PRO A 52 16.42 -14.84 11.34
N GLN A 53 16.84 -13.60 11.63
CA GLN A 53 15.93 -12.45 11.68
C GLN A 53 15.47 -12.06 10.27
N VAL A 54 16.38 -12.08 9.29
CA VAL A 54 16.04 -11.85 7.88
C VAL A 54 15.05 -12.91 7.39
N ARG A 55 15.29 -14.18 7.72
CA ARG A 55 14.39 -15.28 7.33
C ARG A 55 13.00 -15.17 7.95
N ASP A 56 12.89 -14.76 9.22
CA ASP A 56 11.61 -14.53 9.89
C ASP A 56 10.82 -13.40 9.20
N ARG A 57 11.48 -12.26 8.94
CA ARG A 57 10.89 -11.14 8.21
C ARG A 57 10.47 -11.52 6.81
N LEU A 58 11.30 -12.27 6.10
CA LEU A 58 10.99 -12.76 4.76
C LEU A 58 9.74 -13.65 4.75
N ALA A 59 9.61 -14.58 5.70
CA ALA A 59 8.41 -15.42 5.82
C ALA A 59 7.15 -14.60 6.14
N HIS A 60 7.28 -13.60 7.01
CA HIS A 60 6.18 -12.70 7.36
C HIS A 60 5.69 -11.88 6.16
N TRP A 61 6.60 -11.25 5.41
CA TRP A 61 6.23 -10.47 4.22
C TRP A 61 5.79 -11.33 3.05
N TYR A 62 6.38 -12.53 2.88
CA TYR A 62 5.88 -13.50 1.89
C TYR A 62 4.42 -13.85 2.15
N SER A 63 4.05 -14.10 3.40
CA SER A 63 2.67 -14.43 3.77
C SER A 63 1.70 -13.29 3.44
N GLN A 64 2.11 -12.04 3.68
CA GLN A 64 1.32 -10.86 3.33
C GLN A 64 1.20 -10.68 1.82
N HIS A 65 2.31 -10.76 1.10
CA HIS A 65 2.38 -10.65 -0.35
C HIS A 65 1.49 -11.70 -1.02
N ALA A 66 1.62 -12.98 -0.65
CA ALA A 66 0.78 -14.06 -1.15
C ALA A 66 -0.71 -13.84 -0.86
N GLY A 67 -1.05 -13.26 0.30
CA GLY A 67 -2.44 -12.91 0.64
C GLY A 67 -3.01 -11.78 -0.22
N VAL A 68 -2.20 -10.75 -0.50
CA VAL A 68 -2.55 -9.66 -1.41
C VAL A 68 -2.74 -10.18 -2.84
N ASP A 69 -1.81 -11.00 -3.33
CA ASP A 69 -1.87 -11.61 -4.66
C ASP A 69 -3.12 -12.48 -4.83
N ALA A 70 -3.41 -13.33 -3.84
CA ALA A 70 -4.62 -14.16 -3.87
C ALA A 70 -5.90 -13.30 -3.89
N SER A 71 -5.91 -12.19 -3.15
CA SER A 71 -7.03 -11.24 -3.13
C SER A 71 -7.19 -10.53 -4.48
N TYR A 72 -6.08 -10.13 -5.09
CA TYR A 72 -6.05 -9.54 -6.42
C TYR A 72 -6.54 -10.52 -7.51
N MET A 73 -6.08 -11.77 -7.47
CA MET A 73 -6.54 -12.80 -8.41
C MET A 73 -8.03 -13.11 -8.25
N ARG A 74 -8.56 -13.08 -7.02
CA ARG A 74 -10.00 -13.20 -6.76
C ARG A 74 -10.79 -12.05 -7.39
N MET A 75 -10.29 -10.82 -7.23
CA MET A 75 -10.87 -9.64 -7.86
C MET A 75 -10.87 -9.76 -9.39
N LEU A 76 -9.74 -10.12 -10.01
CA LEU A 76 -9.65 -10.35 -11.45
C LEU A 76 -10.64 -11.43 -11.93
N THR A 77 -10.83 -12.49 -11.14
CA THR A 77 -11.80 -13.56 -11.44
C THR A 77 -13.25 -13.05 -11.39
N ALA A 78 -13.58 -12.14 -10.48
CA ALA A 78 -14.90 -11.53 -10.42
C ALA A 78 -15.14 -10.61 -11.64
N VAL A 79 -14.14 -9.79 -11.98
CA VAL A 79 -14.18 -8.89 -13.14
C VAL A 79 -14.29 -9.65 -14.45
N SER A 80 -13.55 -10.74 -14.62
CA SER A 80 -13.61 -11.56 -15.84
C SER A 80 -14.98 -12.22 -16.09
N LYS A 81 -15.80 -12.35 -15.04
CA LYS A 81 -17.18 -12.84 -15.10
C LYS A 81 -18.22 -11.72 -15.28
N GLY A 82 -17.78 -10.50 -15.58
CA GLY A 82 -18.65 -9.33 -15.75
C GLY A 82 -19.04 -8.64 -14.44
N GLY A 83 -18.44 -9.04 -13.31
CA GLY A 83 -18.56 -8.30 -12.05
C GLY A 83 -17.79 -6.98 -12.10
N MET A 84 -18.06 -6.10 -11.14
CA MET A 84 -17.25 -4.90 -10.92
C MET A 84 -16.18 -5.17 -9.87
N PRO A 85 -15.01 -4.52 -9.94
CA PRO A 85 -14.06 -4.51 -8.84
C PRO A 85 -14.72 -3.96 -7.58
N GLY A 86 -14.59 -4.68 -6.46
CA GLY A 86 -15.09 -4.25 -5.18
C GLY A 86 -14.04 -3.49 -4.37
N ALA A 87 -14.19 -3.54 -3.05
CA ALA A 87 -13.31 -2.90 -2.08
C ALA A 87 -11.96 -3.61 -1.88
N GLU A 88 -11.69 -4.72 -2.60
CA GLU A 88 -10.49 -5.55 -2.42
C GLU A 88 -9.18 -4.78 -2.66
N GLY A 89 -9.19 -3.78 -3.56
CA GLY A 89 -8.04 -2.90 -3.78
C GLY A 89 -7.65 -2.09 -2.54
N ALA A 90 -8.58 -1.86 -1.60
CA ALA A 90 -8.25 -1.21 -0.32
C ALA A 90 -7.37 -2.11 0.58
N VAL A 91 -7.58 -3.43 0.51
CA VAL A 91 -6.74 -4.41 1.24
C VAL A 91 -5.33 -4.41 0.68
N GLY A 92 -5.21 -4.48 -0.65
CA GLY A 92 -3.92 -4.45 -1.35
C GLY A 92 -3.14 -3.16 -1.03
N LYS A 93 -3.79 -2.00 -1.12
CA LYS A 93 -3.15 -0.71 -0.81
C LYS A 93 -2.70 -0.62 0.65
N LEU A 94 -3.56 -1.03 1.60
CA LEU A 94 -3.25 -0.94 3.03
C LEU A 94 -2.08 -1.85 3.42
N ILE A 95 -2.09 -3.11 2.97
CA ILE A 95 -1.04 -4.08 3.28
C ILE A 95 0.24 -3.74 2.52
N GLY A 96 0.15 -3.55 1.20
CA GLY A 96 1.30 -3.31 0.33
C GLY A 96 2.05 -2.03 0.66
N GLY A 97 1.33 -0.93 0.92
CA GLY A 97 1.94 0.34 1.30
C GLY A 97 2.76 0.26 2.60
N ARG A 98 2.24 -0.46 3.60
CA ARG A 98 2.95 -0.67 4.87
C ARG A 98 4.11 -1.65 4.74
N MET A 99 3.88 -2.76 4.04
CA MET A 99 4.89 -3.79 3.77
C MET A 99 6.14 -3.18 3.12
N ASN A 100 5.98 -2.32 2.11
CA ASN A 100 7.09 -1.62 1.47
C ASN A 100 7.89 -0.74 2.41
N GLN A 101 7.19 0.07 3.21
CA GLN A 101 7.85 0.94 4.17
C GLN A 101 8.66 0.11 5.17
N ASP A 102 8.08 -0.99 5.66
CA ASP A 102 8.72 -1.88 6.62
C ASP A 102 9.94 -2.59 5.99
N ILE A 103 9.82 -3.07 4.74
CA ILE A 103 10.93 -3.67 3.98
C ILE A 103 12.07 -2.66 3.78
N ALA A 104 11.76 -1.46 3.30
CA ALA A 104 12.76 -0.43 3.06
C ALA A 104 13.52 -0.08 4.35
N ASN A 105 12.80 0.22 5.42
CA ASN A 105 13.41 0.56 6.72
C ASN A 105 14.25 -0.59 7.29
N PHE A 106 13.77 -1.82 7.19
CA PHE A 106 14.51 -2.99 7.65
C PHE A 106 15.78 -3.19 6.84
N THR A 107 15.71 -3.12 5.52
CA THR A 107 16.88 -3.29 4.65
C THR A 107 17.93 -2.21 4.89
N LEU A 108 17.52 -0.94 5.04
CA LEU A 108 18.44 0.13 5.41
C LEU A 108 19.07 -0.12 6.78
N SER A 109 18.32 -0.66 7.75
CA SER A 109 18.87 -1.06 9.04
C SER A 109 19.88 -2.20 8.93
N LEU A 110 19.68 -3.17 8.03
CA LEU A 110 20.64 -4.24 7.78
C LEU A 110 21.94 -3.69 7.20
N MET A 111 21.86 -2.71 6.29
CA MET A 111 23.02 -2.06 5.66
C MET A 111 23.87 -1.24 6.65
N GLY A 112 23.37 -0.96 7.86
CA GLY A 112 24.05 -0.13 8.84
C GLY A 112 24.33 1.27 8.30
N GLU A 113 25.55 1.78 8.46
CA GLU A 113 25.94 3.12 7.98
C GLU A 113 25.81 3.26 6.45
N ALA A 114 26.01 2.18 5.69
CA ALA A 114 25.87 2.20 4.24
C ALA A 114 24.42 2.48 3.79
N GLY A 115 23.43 2.23 4.67
CA GLY A 115 22.03 2.55 4.40
C GLY A 115 21.75 4.05 4.25
N ALA A 116 22.65 4.92 4.74
CA ALA A 116 22.52 6.37 4.57
C ALA A 116 23.05 6.87 3.21
N VAL A 117 23.76 6.03 2.44
CA VAL A 117 24.31 6.41 1.13
C VAL A 117 23.19 6.39 0.10
N HIS A 118 22.93 7.53 -0.54
CA HIS A 118 21.84 7.72 -1.52
C HIS A 118 22.33 7.96 -2.96
N ASP A 119 23.64 8.06 -3.17
CA ASP A 119 24.19 8.17 -4.52
C ASP A 119 24.09 6.82 -5.25
N ALA A 120 23.27 6.75 -6.30
CA ALA A 120 22.99 5.51 -7.04
C ALA A 120 24.23 4.85 -7.66
N ALA A 121 25.31 5.60 -7.88
CA ALA A 121 26.57 5.06 -8.38
C ALA A 121 27.35 4.24 -7.33
N THR A 122 27.09 4.47 -6.04
CA THR A 122 27.84 3.89 -4.92
C THR A 122 26.97 3.12 -3.94
N ALA A 123 25.70 3.46 -3.81
CA ALA A 123 24.74 2.78 -2.95
C ALA A 123 24.45 1.35 -3.42
N MET A 124 24.30 0.44 -2.48
CA MET A 124 23.75 -0.90 -2.74
C MET A 124 22.39 -0.79 -3.40
N GLU A 125 22.09 -1.69 -4.34
CA GLU A 125 20.82 -1.69 -5.09
C GLU A 125 20.49 -0.34 -5.74
N GLN A 126 21.52 0.43 -6.13
CA GLN A 126 21.36 1.73 -6.80
C GLN A 126 20.45 2.69 -6.03
N ALA A 127 20.52 2.65 -4.69
CA ALA A 127 19.71 3.44 -3.77
C ALA A 127 18.19 3.14 -3.75
N TYR A 128 17.75 2.01 -4.30
CA TYR A 128 16.34 1.63 -4.37
C TYR A 128 15.64 1.66 -3.00
N PHE A 129 16.25 1.08 -1.96
CA PHE A 129 15.61 1.01 -0.63
C PHE A 129 15.54 2.38 0.06
N GLN A 130 16.50 3.27 -0.22
CA GLN A 130 16.53 4.65 0.23
C GLN A 130 15.38 5.44 -0.42
N ASP A 131 15.24 5.33 -1.74
CA ASP A 131 14.13 5.93 -2.48
C ASP A 131 12.78 5.42 -1.98
N ALA A 132 12.67 4.10 -1.79
CA ALA A 132 11.46 3.48 -1.25
C ALA A 132 11.13 3.99 0.16
N ALA A 133 12.12 4.12 1.05
CA ALA A 133 11.92 4.67 2.38
C ALA A 133 11.42 6.13 2.33
N LEU A 134 12.02 6.96 1.47
CA LEU A 134 11.64 8.38 1.30
C LEU A 134 10.25 8.56 0.65
N PHE A 135 9.88 7.67 -0.27
CA PHE A 135 8.64 7.77 -1.02
C PHE A 135 7.44 7.10 -0.33
N SER A 136 7.67 6.05 0.46
CA SER A 136 6.62 5.24 1.08
C SER A 136 5.58 6.02 1.91
N PRO A 137 5.92 7.10 2.66
CA PRO A 137 4.90 7.89 3.36
C PRO A 137 3.91 8.55 2.40
N GLY A 138 4.37 8.97 1.21
CA GLY A 138 3.53 9.57 0.18
C GLY A 138 2.46 8.60 -0.33
N ILE A 139 2.83 7.33 -0.56
CA ILE A 139 1.90 6.28 -0.99
C ILE A 139 0.84 5.97 0.07
N ARG A 140 1.19 6.07 1.36
CA ARG A 140 0.23 5.84 2.44
C ARG A 140 -0.79 6.97 2.57
N LEU A 141 -0.51 8.15 2.03
CA LEU A 141 -1.42 9.31 2.00
C LEU A 141 -2.20 9.42 0.68
N ALA A 142 -1.54 9.21 -0.46
CA ALA A 142 -2.14 9.34 -1.78
C ALA A 142 -3.15 8.22 -2.07
N GLY A 143 -4.18 8.52 -2.87
CA GLY A 143 -5.22 7.55 -3.24
C GLY A 143 -6.15 7.10 -2.10
N GLY A 144 -6.01 7.73 -0.93
CA GLY A 144 -6.76 7.49 0.30
C GLY A 144 -5.85 6.99 1.42
N THR A 145 -5.93 7.63 2.59
CA THR A 145 -5.06 7.28 3.73
C THR A 145 -5.30 5.87 4.24
N ASP A 146 -4.42 5.36 5.09
CA ASP A 146 -4.60 4.04 5.70
C ASP A 146 -5.88 3.96 6.54
N GLU A 147 -6.26 5.05 7.20
CA GLU A 147 -7.50 5.16 7.96
C GLU A 147 -8.72 5.05 7.04
N ILE A 148 -8.69 5.71 5.88
CA ILE A 148 -9.75 5.58 4.88
C ILE A 148 -9.82 4.15 4.33
N MET A 149 -8.69 3.49 4.08
CA MET A 149 -8.70 2.09 3.66
C MET A 149 -9.29 1.17 4.73
N ARG A 150 -8.96 1.38 6.02
CA ARG A 150 -9.55 0.62 7.13
C ARG A 150 -11.06 0.81 7.20
N ASN A 151 -11.55 2.03 7.00
CA ASN A 151 -12.99 2.31 6.96
C ASN A 151 -13.68 1.61 5.78
N ILE A 152 -13.07 1.66 4.58
CA ILE A 152 -13.58 0.93 3.41
C ILE A 152 -13.66 -0.58 3.68
N ILE A 153 -12.60 -1.17 4.24
CA ILE A 153 -12.56 -2.59 4.58
C ILE A 153 -13.63 -2.93 5.65
N ALA A 154 -13.74 -2.12 6.70
CA ALA A 154 -14.72 -2.30 7.76
C ALA A 154 -16.16 -2.27 7.21
N GLU A 155 -16.51 -1.24 6.44
CA GLU A 155 -17.89 -1.02 6.00
C GLU A 155 -18.28 -1.91 4.81
N GLN A 156 -17.39 -2.07 3.82
CA GLN A 156 -17.74 -2.68 2.54
C GLN A 156 -17.34 -4.15 2.43
N ILE A 157 -16.35 -4.60 3.21
CA ILE A 157 -15.92 -6.01 3.22
C ILE A 157 -16.47 -6.72 4.46
N LEU A 158 -16.31 -6.13 5.64
CA LEU A 158 -16.72 -6.74 6.90
C LEU A 158 -18.17 -6.44 7.30
N GLY A 159 -18.82 -5.48 6.64
CA GLY A 159 -20.21 -5.09 6.94
C GLY A 159 -20.38 -4.42 8.30
N LEU A 160 -19.31 -3.84 8.85
CA LEU A 160 -19.37 -3.11 10.11
C LEU A 160 -20.10 -1.77 9.95
N PRO A 161 -20.72 -1.24 11.02
CA PRO A 161 -21.32 0.09 10.98
C PRO A 161 -20.27 1.15 10.66
N GLN A 162 -20.66 2.14 9.85
CA GLN A 162 -19.86 3.33 9.60
C GLN A 162 -19.62 4.12 10.89
N GLU A 163 -18.45 4.76 11.00
CA GLU A 163 -18.17 5.68 12.10
C GLU A 163 -19.24 6.77 12.22
N PRO A 164 -19.73 7.08 13.43
CA PRO A 164 -20.69 8.15 13.64
C PRO A 164 -20.13 9.48 13.14
N ARG A 165 -20.88 10.12 12.23
CA ARG A 165 -20.54 11.42 11.65
C ARG A 165 -21.67 12.40 11.89
N ALA A 166 -21.36 13.49 12.59
CA ALA A 166 -22.33 14.54 12.94
C ALA A 166 -22.77 15.37 11.72
N ASP A 167 -22.01 15.32 10.62
CA ASP A 167 -22.20 16.11 9.40
C ASP A 167 -22.90 15.34 8.27
N LYS A 168 -23.32 14.09 8.52
CA LYS A 168 -23.85 13.22 7.46
C LYS A 168 -25.19 13.75 6.91
N GLY A 169 -25.22 14.00 5.59
CA GLY A 169 -26.41 14.53 4.90
C GLY A 169 -26.60 16.04 5.00
N VAL A 170 -25.67 16.75 5.67
CA VAL A 170 -25.65 18.21 5.77
C VAL A 170 -24.74 18.75 4.66
N ALA A 171 -25.17 19.77 3.92
CA ALA A 171 -24.30 20.39 2.92
C ALA A 171 -23.11 21.06 3.63
N PHE A 172 -21.93 21.09 3.00
CA PHE A 172 -20.71 21.60 3.64
C PHE A 172 -20.87 22.99 4.27
N LYS A 173 -21.61 23.89 3.62
CA LYS A 173 -21.91 25.25 4.10
C LYS A 173 -22.81 25.29 5.34
N ASP A 174 -23.54 24.22 5.61
CA ASP A 174 -24.53 24.08 6.68
C ASP A 174 -23.95 23.26 7.86
N ILE A 175 -22.71 22.79 7.76
CA ILE A 175 -22.00 22.12 8.85
C ILE A 175 -21.66 23.17 9.92
N PRO A 176 -22.06 22.97 11.20
CA PRO A 176 -21.71 23.89 12.27
C PRO A 176 -20.20 24.06 12.37
N SER A 177 -19.70 25.26 12.10
CA SER A 177 -18.31 25.63 12.36
C SER A 177 -18.24 26.26 13.75
N GLY A 178 -17.16 26.02 14.50
CA GLY A 178 -17.00 26.45 15.89
C GLY A 178 -16.92 27.97 16.13
N ASN A 179 -17.38 28.78 15.18
CA ASN A 179 -17.57 30.21 15.37
C ASN A 179 -19.00 30.45 15.88
N GLY A 180 -19.12 30.48 17.22
CA GLY A 180 -20.18 31.15 18.02
C GLY A 180 -21.60 31.15 17.48
#